data_AF-A0A183U750-F1
#
_entry.id   AF-A0A183U750-F1
#
_cell.length_a   1.000
_cell.length_b   1.000
_cell.length_c   1.000
_cell.angle_alpha   90.00
_cell.angle_beta   90.00
_cell.angle_gamma   90.00
#
_symmetry.space_group_name_H-M   'P 1'
#
loop_
_entity.id
_entity.type
_entity.pdbx_description
1 polymer ?
#
loop_
_entity_poly.entity_id
_entity_poly.type
_entity_poly.pdbx_seq_one_letter_code
_entity_poly.pdbx_strand_id
1 'polypeptide(L)'
;MINAGAIVVASLLKRNCSLSDRFDFVLQQLVKFACNGCVGFNNAVFLYERETADGNYALSYYMREHRCFPPNTNLQVNEGSQKQLSW
;
A
#
# COMPACT_ATOMS: atom_id res chain seq x y z
N MET A 1 -2.04 6.62 -16.80
CA MET A 1 -1.97 6.75 -15.33
C MET A 1 -0.49 6.73 -14.92
N ILE A 2 -0.08 7.47 -13.88
CA ILE A 2 1.33 7.55 -13.44
C ILE A 2 1.49 7.08 -11.99
N ASN A 3 2.67 6.57 -11.63
CA ASN A 3 2.95 6.01 -10.28
C ASN A 3 2.69 7.02 -9.15
N ALA A 4 3.08 8.29 -9.33
CA ALA A 4 2.83 9.35 -8.35
C ALA A 4 1.33 9.46 -7.97
N GLY A 5 0.44 9.43 -8.96
CA GLY A 5 -1.00 9.49 -8.73
C GLY A 5 -1.50 8.26 -7.96
N ALA A 6 -1.01 7.07 -8.30
CA ALA A 6 -1.37 5.84 -7.60
C ALA A 6 -0.95 5.87 -6.12
N ILE A 7 0.26 6.35 -5.81
CA ILE A 7 0.77 6.48 -4.44
C ILE A 7 -0.11 7.43 -3.61
N VAL A 8 -0.50 8.58 -4.17
CA VAL A 8 -1.40 9.53 -3.48
C VAL A 8 -2.78 8.94 -3.28
N VAL A 9 -3.37 8.33 -4.30
CA VAL A 9 -4.70 7.70 -4.17
C VAL A 9 -4.68 6.59 -3.11
N ALA A 10 -3.62 5.77 -3.08
CA ALA A 10 -3.44 4.77 -2.04
C ALA A 10 -3.39 5.40 -0.64
N SER A 11 -2.74 6.55 -0.46
CA SER A 11 -2.67 7.26 0.83
C SER A 11 -4.03 7.78 1.35
N LEU A 12 -4.99 8.01 0.45
CA LEU A 12 -6.34 8.48 0.80
C LEU A 12 -7.25 7.34 1.26
N LEU A 13 -6.94 6.10 0.87
CA LEU A 13 -7.80 4.96 1.13
C LEU A 13 -7.80 4.58 2.61
N LYS A 14 -8.99 4.64 3.25
CA LYS A 14 -9.22 4.14 4.63
C LYS A 14 -8.11 4.55 5.60
N ARG A 15 -7.71 5.82 5.54
CA ARG A 15 -6.53 6.41 6.23
C ARG A 15 -6.52 6.24 7.75
N ASN A 16 -7.67 6.06 8.39
CA ASN A 16 -7.79 5.89 9.84
C ASN A 16 -7.75 4.41 10.27
N CYS A 17 -7.59 3.48 9.33
CA CYS A 17 -7.59 2.03 9.59
C CYS A 17 -6.16 1.46 9.52
N SER A 18 -5.97 0.28 10.11
CA SER A 18 -4.68 -0.42 10.03
C SER A 18 -4.37 -0.84 8.58
N LEU A 19 -3.11 -1.14 8.28
CA LEU A 19 -2.73 -1.59 6.93
C LEU A 19 -3.47 -2.88 6.53
N SER A 20 -3.71 -3.80 7.48
CA SER A 20 -4.48 -5.02 7.26
C SER A 20 -5.92 -4.71 6.88
N ASP A 21 -6.61 -3.87 7.66
CA ASP A 21 -8.00 -3.49 7.37
C ASP A 21 -8.14 -2.78 6.01
N ARG A 22 -7.13 -1.98 5.64
CA ARG A 22 -7.09 -1.30 4.34
C ARG A 22 -6.93 -2.31 3.21
N PHE A 23 -6.05 -3.28 3.37
CA PHE A 23 -5.86 -4.36 2.40
C PHE A 23 -7.11 -5.21 2.24
N ASP A 24 -7.73 -5.64 3.36
CA ASP A 24 -8.98 -6.40 3.36
C ASP A 24 -10.11 -5.62 2.69
N PHE A 25 -10.20 -4.31 2.95
CA PHE A 25 -11.18 -3.45 2.29
C PHE A 25 -10.98 -3.45 0.76
N VAL A 26 -9.75 -3.32 0.26
CA VAL A 26 -9.46 -3.38 -1.19
C VAL A 26 -9.84 -4.74 -1.75
N LEU A 27 -9.40 -5.81 -1.10
CA LEU A 27 -9.66 -7.17 -1.56
C LEU A 27 -11.16 -7.46 -1.65
N GLN A 28 -11.94 -7.06 -0.64
CA GLN A 28 -13.39 -7.18 -0.66
C GLN A 28 -14.04 -6.38 -1.80
N GLN A 29 -13.55 -5.17 -2.10
CA GLN A 29 -14.05 -4.40 -3.24
C GLN A 29 -13.71 -5.09 -4.57
N LEU A 30 -12.51 -5.63 -4.72
CA LEU A 30 -12.11 -6.38 -5.91
C LEU A 30 -12.97 -7.64 -6.10
N VAL A 31 -13.26 -8.39 -5.04
CA VAL A 31 -14.15 -9.55 -5.07
C VAL A 31 -15.56 -9.16 -5.51
N LYS A 32 -16.09 -8.02 -5.01
CA LYS A 32 -17.40 -7.49 -5.44
C LYS A 32 -17.41 -7.12 -6.92
N PHE A 33 -16.34 -6.49 -7.41
CA PHE A 33 -16.20 -6.16 -8.83
C PHE A 33 -16.03 -7.41 -9.70
N ALA A 34 -15.43 -8.47 -9.18
CA ALA A 34 -15.27 -9.76 -9.84
C ALA A 34 -16.53 -10.65 -9.77
N CYS A 35 -17.70 -10.12 -9.39
CA CYS A 35 -18.94 -10.88 -9.22
C CYS A 35 -18.76 -12.11 -8.31
N ASN A 36 -18.07 -11.92 -7.18
CA ASN A 36 -17.70 -12.97 -6.22
C ASN A 36 -16.79 -14.07 -6.81
N GLY A 37 -16.03 -13.76 -7.86
CA GLY A 37 -14.99 -14.62 -8.40
C GLY A 37 -13.74 -14.73 -7.52
N CYS A 38 -12.82 -15.61 -7.91
CA CYS A 38 -11.57 -15.85 -7.20
C CYS A 38 -10.59 -14.68 -7.36
N VAL A 39 -10.38 -13.90 -6.30
CA VAL A 39 -9.32 -12.90 -6.20
C VAL A 39 -8.34 -13.36 -5.12
N GLY A 40 -7.04 -13.38 -5.46
CA GLY A 40 -5.99 -13.85 -4.57
C GLY A 40 -4.90 -12.81 -4.34
N PHE A 41 -3.98 -13.14 -3.44
CA PHE A 41 -2.80 -12.36 -3.14
C PHE A 41 -1.56 -13.24 -3.26
N ASN A 42 -0.51 -12.71 -3.89
CA ASN A 42 0.76 -13.42 -4.04
C ASN A 42 1.83 -12.75 -3.19
N ASN A 43 2.14 -13.39 -2.05
CA ASN A 43 3.15 -12.91 -1.11
C ASN A 43 4.55 -12.77 -1.75
N ALA A 44 4.94 -13.71 -2.61
CA ALA A 44 6.27 -13.71 -3.23
C ALA A 44 6.46 -12.51 -4.15
N VAL A 45 5.45 -12.20 -4.97
CA VAL A 45 5.47 -11.00 -5.83
C VAL A 45 5.47 -9.74 -4.99
N PHE A 46 4.66 -9.66 -3.94
CA PHE A 46 4.65 -8.49 -3.05
C PHE A 46 6.02 -8.21 -2.41
N LEU A 47 6.69 -9.25 -1.91
CA LEU A 47 8.01 -9.09 -1.29
C LEU A 47 9.06 -8.65 -2.32
N TYR A 48 9.03 -9.24 -3.52
CA TYR A 48 9.92 -8.86 -4.61
C TYR A 48 9.71 -7.41 -5.07
N GLU A 49 8.46 -7.00 -5.29
CA GLU A 49 8.09 -5.62 -5.65
C GLU A 49 8.53 -4.63 -4.57
N ARG A 50 8.40 -5.01 -3.29
CA ARG A 50 8.85 -4.19 -2.17
C ARG A 50 10.37 -4.04 -2.14
N GLU A 51 11.12 -5.12 -2.39
CA GLU A 51 12.59 -5.11 -2.42
C GLU A 51 13.15 -4.28 -3.58
N THR A 52 12.43 -4.19 -4.70
CA THR A 52 12.85 -3.45 -5.89
C THR A 52 12.22 -2.06 -6.02
N ALA A 53 11.53 -1.58 -4.98
CA ALA A 53 10.75 -0.34 -4.99
C ALA A 53 11.55 0.97 -4.77
N ASP A 54 12.88 0.97 -4.89
CA ASP A 54 13.73 2.13 -4.60
C ASP A 54 13.27 3.42 -5.28
N GLY A 55 12.91 3.35 -6.56
CA GLY A 55 12.39 4.50 -7.30
C GLY A 55 11.05 5.03 -6.77
N ASN A 56 10.17 4.13 -6.32
CA ASN A 56 8.90 4.51 -5.71
C ASN A 56 9.10 5.14 -4.33
N TYR A 57 10.08 4.65 -3.56
CA TYR A 57 10.46 5.27 -2.29
C TYR A 57 11.00 6.68 -2.51
N ALA A 58 11.97 6.87 -3.40
CA ALA A 58 12.52 8.19 -3.73
C ALA A 58 11.43 9.18 -4.19
N LEU A 59 10.53 8.73 -5.07
CA LEU A 59 9.39 9.52 -5.52
C LEU A 59 8.45 9.89 -4.36
N SER A 60 8.15 8.95 -3.46
CA SER A 60 7.29 9.22 -2.30
C SER A 60 7.90 10.27 -1.36
N TYR A 61 9.22 10.26 -1.17
CA TYR A 61 9.92 11.27 -0.37
C TYR A 61 9.87 12.65 -1.03
N TYR A 62 10.09 12.73 -2.34
CA TYR A 62 9.93 13.98 -3.11
C TYR A 62 8.52 14.55 -2.99
N MET A 63 7.50 13.69 -3.16
CA MET A 63 6.10 14.10 -3.01
C MET A 63 5.74 14.55 -1.59
N ARG A 64 6.39 14.00 -0.57
CA ARG A 64 6.23 14.42 0.83
C ARG A 64 6.76 15.83 1.03
N GLU A 65 7.92 16.15 0.49
CA GLU A 65 8.53 17.48 0.56
C GLU A 65 7.60 18.56 -0.03
N HIS A 66 6.94 18.23 -1.14
CA HIS A 66 5.94 19.08 -1.79
C HIS A 66 4.53 19.05 -1.15
N ARG A 67 4.36 18.37 0.00
CA ARG A 67 3.09 18.29 0.75
C ARG A 67 1.93 17.69 -0.06
N CYS A 68 2.22 16.73 -0.93
CA CYS A 68 1.21 16.07 -1.76
C CYS A 68 0.32 15.08 -0.98
N PHE A 69 0.68 14.76 0.27
CA PHE A 69 -0.03 13.82 1.11
C PHE A 69 -0.91 14.52 2.16
N PRO A 70 -2.04 13.91 2.57
CA PRO A 70 -2.81 14.42 3.69
C PRO A 70 -2.00 14.41 5.00
N PRO A 71 -2.37 15.24 5.98
CA PRO A 71 -1.68 15.29 7.26
C PRO A 71 -1.69 13.92 7.95
N ASN A 72 -0.58 13.61 8.64
CA ASN A 72 -0.35 12.34 9.35
C ASN A 72 -0.29 11.09 8.46
N THR A 73 0.03 11.23 7.17
CA THR A 73 0.33 10.08 6.31
C THR A 73 1.64 9.43 6.74
N ASN A 74 1.57 8.18 7.18
CA ASN A 74 2.78 7.39 7.42
C ASN A 74 3.24 6.74 6.10
N LEU A 75 4.41 7.17 5.61
CA LEU A 75 5.06 6.61 4.41
C LEU A 75 6.03 5.47 4.74
N GLN A 76 6.35 5.27 6.02
CA GLN A 76 7.25 4.22 6.47
C GLN A 76 6.44 3.06 7.05
N VAL A 77 6.69 1.86 6.54
CA VAL A 77 6.40 0.64 7.29
C VAL A 77 7.52 0.53 8.31
N ASN A 78 7.20 0.63 9.61
CA ASN A 78 8.21 0.52 10.68
C ASN A 78 9.05 -0.76 10.48
N GLU A 79 10.34 -0.59 10.15
CA GLU A 79 11.32 -1.68 9.98
C GLU A 79 11.61 -2.45 11.29
N GLY A 80 10.99 -2.07 12.41
CA GLY A 80 11.15 -2.70 13.73
C GLY A 80 10.25 -3.90 14.04
N SER A 81 9.42 -4.39 13.09
CA SER A 81 8.42 -5.46 13.38
C SER A 81 8.62 -6.74 12.55
N GLN A 82 9.81 -6.98 11.98
CA GLN A 82 10.07 -8.18 11.18
C GLN A 82 10.30 -9.47 12.00
N LYS A 83 10.04 -9.48 13.31
CA LYS A 83 10.02 -10.70 14.13
C LYS A 83 8.66 -10.93 14.77
N GLN A 84 7.67 -11.23 13.95
CA GLN A 84 6.52 -12.09 14.25
C GLN A 84 5.53 -11.89 13.12
N LEU A 85 5.37 -12.92 12.30
CA LEU A 85 4.12 -13.35 11.68
C LEU A 85 4.50 -14.55 10.81
N SER A 86 4.53 -15.71 11.46
CA SER A 86 4.38 -16.98 10.76
C SER A 86 2.98 -16.99 10.15
N TRP A 87 2.90 -17.06 8.83
CA TRP A 87 1.82 -17.70 8.11
C TRP A 87 2.45 -18.83 7.30
#